data_AF-A0A498H1D9-F1
#
_entry.id   AF-A0A498H1D9-F1
#
_cell.length_a   1.000
_cell.length_b   1.000
_cell.length_c   1.000
_cell.angle_alpha   90.00
_cell.angle_beta   90.00
_cell.angle_gamma   90.00
#
_symmetry.space_group_name_H-M   'P 1'
#
loop_
_entity.id
_entity.type
_entity.pdbx_description
1 polymer ?
#
loop_
_entity_poly.entity_id
_entity_poly.type
_entity_poly.pdbx_seq_one_letter_code
_entity_poly.pdbx_strand_id
1 'polypeptide(L)'
;MAGSSGRIIGFRISGTLTAEEARAILVPELHRAIETYHHIHLLLHLDGFKGMTSGAIYEELKSSPEVKHIKRIAIVSDAGTGVLGVRLFGAVLLPTDTRVEYFRSDNLQAAWDWLQEGK
;
A
#
# COMPACT_ATOMS: atom_id res chain seq x y z
N MET A 1 -8.46 6.92 12.18
CA MET A 1 -7.11 6.94 12.80
C MET A 1 -6.13 6.39 11.78
N ALA A 2 -5.12 7.16 11.38
CA ALA A 2 -3.99 6.63 10.60
C ALA A 2 -3.01 6.03 11.62
N GLY A 3 -3.19 4.75 11.92
CA GLY A 3 -2.43 4.07 12.98
C GLY A 3 -1.51 3.05 12.37
N SER A 4 -0.26 3.38 12.11
CA SER A 4 0.77 2.35 11.89
C SER A 4 0.91 1.55 13.19
N SER A 5 0.71 0.23 13.13
CA SER A 5 0.76 -0.65 14.30
C SER A 5 1.89 -1.67 14.11
N GLY A 6 3.00 -1.45 14.81
CA GLY A 6 4.21 -2.26 14.65
C GLY A 6 4.69 -2.27 13.20
N ARG A 7 4.77 -3.47 12.61
CA ARG A 7 5.17 -3.70 11.22
C ARG A 7 4.12 -3.37 10.15
N ILE A 8 2.91 -2.97 10.55
CA ILE A 8 1.83 -2.64 9.63
C ILE A 8 1.79 -1.13 9.41
N ILE A 9 1.99 -0.69 8.18
CA ILE A 9 2.00 0.72 7.78
C ILE A 9 0.73 1.02 6.99
N GLY A 10 -0.07 1.95 7.52
CA GLY A 10 -1.35 2.34 6.94
C GLY A 10 -1.29 3.70 6.26
N PHE A 11 -1.55 3.73 4.96
CA PHE A 11 -1.67 4.95 4.17
C PHE A 11 -3.13 5.22 3.84
N ARG A 12 -3.58 6.45 4.07
CA ARG A 12 -4.87 6.94 3.59
C ARG A 12 -4.62 7.88 2.41
N ILE A 13 -5.13 7.50 1.24
CA ILE A 13 -5.03 8.24 0.00
C ILE A 13 -6.43 8.72 -0.34
N SER A 14 -6.60 10.03 -0.47
CA SER A 14 -7.87 10.64 -0.85
C SER A 14 -7.71 11.50 -2.10
N GLY A 15 -8.60 11.35 -3.08
CA GLY A 15 -8.53 12.12 -4.33
C GLY A 15 -7.48 11.60 -5.32
N THR A 16 -6.59 12.47 -5.79
CA THR A 16 -5.54 12.10 -6.75
C THR A 16 -4.20 12.00 -6.02
N LEU A 17 -3.56 10.84 -6.07
CA LEU A 17 -2.21 10.69 -5.52
C LEU A 17 -1.20 11.22 -6.55
N THR A 18 -0.44 12.25 -6.20
CA THR A 18 0.67 12.71 -7.03
C THR A 18 1.95 11.93 -6.74
N ALA A 19 2.85 11.88 -7.73
CA ALA A 19 4.14 11.23 -7.57
C ALA A 19 5.00 11.89 -6.48
N GLU A 20 4.93 13.22 -6.36
CA GLU A 20 5.70 13.97 -5.36
C GLU A 20 5.20 13.69 -3.94
N GLU A 21 3.89 13.68 -3.71
CA GLU A 21 3.31 13.35 -2.40
C GLU A 21 3.68 11.94 -1.97
N ALA A 22 3.60 11.00 -2.91
CA ALA A 22 4.00 9.64 -2.62
C ALA A 22 5.49 9.53 -2.33
N ARG A 23 6.36 10.18 -3.11
CA ARG A 23 7.80 10.15 -2.86
C ARG A 23 8.17 10.78 -1.53
N ALA A 24 7.53 11.89 -1.17
CA ALA A 24 7.79 12.62 0.06
C ALA A 24 7.26 11.90 1.32
N ILE A 25 6.22 11.07 1.19
CA ILE A 25 5.52 10.44 2.33
C ILE A 25 5.69 8.93 2.35
N LEU A 26 5.40 8.22 1.25
CA LEU A 26 5.44 6.75 1.19
C LEU A 26 6.89 6.22 1.33
N VAL A 27 7.82 6.74 0.53
CA VAL A 27 9.20 6.22 0.49
C VAL A 27 9.95 6.31 1.83
N PRO A 28 9.98 7.45 2.55
CA PRO A 28 10.69 7.53 3.83
C PRO A 28 10.02 6.68 4.93
N GLU A 29 8.69 6.59 4.94
CA GLU A 29 7.98 5.75 5.93
C GLU A 29 8.20 4.26 5.66
N LEU A 30 8.26 3.84 4.39
CA LEU A 30 8.63 2.48 3.99
C LEU A 30 10.05 2.14 4.47
N HIS A 31 11.03 2.99 4.15
CA HIS A 31 12.42 2.79 4.58
C HIS A 31 12.51 2.62 6.10
N ARG A 32 11.91 3.55 6.86
CA ARG A 32 11.95 3.52 8.33
C ARG A 32 11.34 2.24 8.90
N ALA A 33 10.20 1.81 8.34
CA ALA A 33 9.53 0.60 8.79
C ALA A 33 10.32 -0.66 8.45
N ILE A 34 10.92 -0.73 7.26
CA ILE A 34 11.75 -1.87 6.83
C ILE A 34 13.03 -1.95 7.65
N GLU A 35 13.69 -0.82 7.93
CA GLU A 35 14.86 -0.78 8.81
C GLU A 35 14.53 -1.28 10.22
N THR A 36 13.33 -0.97 10.73
CA THR A 36 12.92 -1.35 12.08
C THR A 36 12.45 -2.81 12.18
N TYR A 37 11.66 -3.28 11.22
CA TYR A 37 10.95 -4.56 11.32
C TYR A 37 11.44 -5.64 10.36
N HIS A 38 12.32 -5.31 9.42
CA HIS A 38 12.78 -6.12 8.28
C HIS A 38 11.70 -6.61 7.32
N HIS A 39 10.47 -6.79 7.76
CA HIS A 39 9.33 -7.17 6.95
C HIS A 39 8.13 -6.36 7.36
N ILE A 40 7.42 -5.82 6.38
CA ILE A 40 6.32 -4.90 6.60
C ILE A 40 5.07 -5.35 5.86
N HIS A 41 3.94 -4.91 6.41
CA HIS A 41 2.61 -5.09 5.85
C HIS A 41 2.03 -3.72 5.52
N LEU A 42 1.36 -3.58 4.39
CA LEU A 42 0.81 -2.32 3.93
C LEU A 42 -0.71 -2.34 3.97
N LEU A 43 -1.30 -1.26 4.46
CA LEU A 43 -2.72 -0.99 4.30
C LEU A 43 -2.88 0.27 3.45
N LEU A 44 -3.54 0.17 2.30
CA LEU A 44 -3.83 1.28 1.42
C LEU A 44 -5.32 1.56 1.47
N HIS A 45 -5.70 2.62 2.17
CA HIS A 45 -7.08 3.10 2.23
C HIS A 45 -7.31 4.19 1.19
N LEU A 46 -8.01 3.83 0.12
CA LEU A 46 -8.37 4.65 -1.02
C LEU A 46 -9.76 5.25 -0.81
N ASP A 47 -9.82 6.48 -0.32
CA ASP A 47 -11.06 7.19 -0.06
C ASP A 47 -11.36 8.19 -1.19
N GLY A 48 -12.33 7.88 -2.05
CA GLY A 48 -12.63 8.71 -3.23
C GLY A 48 -11.45 8.82 -4.21
N PHE A 49 -10.65 7.76 -4.34
CA PHE A 49 -9.47 7.74 -5.22
C PHE A 49 -9.88 7.90 -6.69
N LYS A 50 -9.37 8.97 -7.32
CA LYS A 50 -9.67 9.34 -8.71
C LYS A 50 -8.63 8.84 -9.71
N GLY A 51 -7.47 8.42 -9.21
CA GLY A 51 -6.35 7.95 -10.01
C GLY A 51 -5.01 8.44 -9.46
N MET A 52 -3.94 8.05 -10.13
CA MET A 52 -2.57 8.44 -9.81
C MET A 52 -1.96 9.08 -11.06
N THR A 53 -1.31 10.23 -10.91
CA THR A 53 -0.63 10.88 -12.04
C THR A 53 0.62 10.10 -12.41
N SER A 54 0.55 9.44 -13.57
CA SER A 54 1.65 8.94 -14.41
C SER A 54 2.91 8.48 -13.67
N GLY A 55 2.94 7.20 -13.30
CA GLY A 55 4.10 6.29 -13.36
C GLY A 55 5.38 6.58 -12.56
N ALA A 56 5.56 7.75 -11.94
CA ALA A 56 6.89 8.14 -11.46
C ALA A 56 7.34 7.39 -10.20
N ILE A 57 6.42 6.99 -9.31
CA ILE A 57 6.76 6.17 -8.13
C ILE A 57 7.00 4.71 -8.54
N TYR A 58 6.34 4.24 -9.60
CA TYR A 58 6.48 2.86 -10.08
C TYR A 58 7.93 2.55 -10.42
N GLU A 59 8.60 3.44 -11.15
CA GLU A 59 9.98 3.24 -11.60
C GLU A 59 10.99 3.26 -10.43
N GLU A 60 10.75 4.11 -9.42
CA GLU A 60 11.57 4.15 -8.21
C GLU A 60 11.34 2.91 -7.31
N LEU A 61 10.07 2.52 -7.08
CA LEU A 61 9.75 1.38 -6.21
C LEU A 61 10.07 0.02 -6.85
N LYS A 62 9.87 -0.17 -8.17
CA LYS A 62 10.13 -1.47 -8.83
C LYS A 62 11.58 -1.93 -8.70
N SER A 63 12.48 -0.96 -8.62
CA SER A 63 13.92 -1.18 -8.57
C SER A 63 14.44 -1.17 -7.14
N SER A 64 13.61 -0.77 -6.16
CA SER A 64 14.01 -0.71 -4.76
C SER A 64 14.09 -2.14 -4.20
N PRO A 65 15.15 -2.52 -3.47
CA PRO A 65 15.19 -3.79 -2.76
C PRO A 65 14.10 -3.89 -1.67
N GLU A 66 13.60 -2.74 -1.22
CA GLU A 66 12.58 -2.59 -0.18
C GLU A 66 11.26 -3.31 -0.49
N VAL A 67 10.82 -3.32 -1.75
CA VAL A 67 9.56 -4.01 -2.13
C VAL A 67 9.60 -5.50 -1.82
N LYS A 68 10.79 -6.12 -1.70
CA LYS A 68 10.95 -7.53 -1.31
C LYS A 68 10.61 -7.80 0.16
N HIS A 69 10.65 -6.76 0.98
CA HIS A 69 10.34 -6.81 2.42
C HIS A 69 8.84 -6.68 2.67
N ILE A 70 8.06 -6.27 1.67
CA ILE A 70 6.61 -6.22 1.75
C ILE A 70 6.07 -7.64 1.57
N LYS A 71 5.41 -8.17 2.60
CA LYS A 71 4.83 -9.52 2.56
C LYS A 71 3.34 -9.53 2.29
N ARG A 72 2.64 -8.48 2.69
CA ARG A 72 1.19 -8.36 2.57
C ARG A 72 0.75 -6.94 2.28
N ILE A 73 -0.25 -6.79 1.43
CA ILE A 73 -0.90 -5.52 1.15
C ILE A 73 -2.42 -5.70 1.22
N ALA A 74 -3.07 -4.95 2.08
CA ALA A 74 -4.52 -4.82 2.09
C ALA A 74 -4.92 -3.51 1.42
N ILE A 75 -5.80 -3.58 0.42
CA ILE A 75 -6.29 -2.40 -0.30
C ILE A 75 -7.75 -2.23 0.06
N VAL A 76 -8.08 -1.11 0.68
CA VAL A 76 -9.41 -0.74 1.14
C VAL A 76 -9.94 0.37 0.23
N SER A 77 -11.00 0.12 -0.53
CA SER A 77 -11.55 1.10 -1.47
C SER A 77 -13.06 1.01 -1.55
N ASP A 78 -13.70 2.15 -1.87
CA ASP A 78 -15.10 2.14 -2.28
C ASP A 78 -15.19 1.49 -3.68
N ALA A 79 -16.32 0.86 -3.98
CA ALA A 79 -16.49 0.06 -5.19
C ALA A 79 -16.47 0.99 -6.44
N GLY A 80 -15.28 1.19 -7.02
CA GLY A 80 -15.07 2.07 -8.16
C GLY A 80 -13.82 1.74 -8.97
N THR A 81 -13.73 2.35 -10.16
CA THR A 81 -12.74 2.11 -11.23
C THR A 81 -11.28 2.21 -10.80
N GLY A 82 -10.99 2.85 -9.66
CA GLY A 82 -9.66 2.96 -9.07
C GLY A 82 -9.05 1.64 -8.61
N VAL A 83 -9.89 0.65 -8.26
CA VAL A 83 -9.42 -0.67 -7.79
C VAL A 83 -8.53 -1.33 -8.84
N LEU A 84 -8.96 -1.36 -10.11
CA LEU A 84 -8.26 -2.06 -11.18
C LEU A 84 -6.84 -1.54 -11.40
N GLY A 85 -6.66 -0.21 -11.36
CA GLY A 85 -5.35 0.43 -11.50
C GLY A 85 -4.39 0.06 -10.37
N VAL A 86 -4.87 0.02 -9.13
CA VAL A 86 -4.06 -0.40 -7.99
C VAL A 86 -3.77 -1.92 -8.03
N ARG A 87 -4.68 -2.75 -8.55
CA ARG A 87 -4.39 -4.19 -8.74
C ARG A 87 -3.27 -4.42 -9.72
N LEU A 88 -3.32 -3.76 -10.87
CA LEU A 88 -2.29 -3.88 -11.89
C LEU A 88 -0.95 -3.34 -11.36
N PHE A 89 -0.97 -2.22 -10.64
CA PHE A 89 0.24 -1.65 -10.04
C PHE A 89 0.89 -2.60 -9.02
N GLY A 90 0.10 -3.15 -8.09
CA GLY A 90 0.59 -4.11 -7.10
C GLY A 90 1.10 -5.40 -7.73
N ALA A 91 0.38 -5.94 -8.71
CA ALA A 91 0.76 -7.20 -9.37
C ALA A 91 2.07 -7.12 -10.14
N VAL A 92 2.45 -5.95 -10.68
CA VAL A 92 3.68 -5.79 -11.46
C VAL A 92 4.87 -5.36 -10.58
N LEU A 93 4.64 -4.61 -9.51
CA LEU A 93 5.70 -4.15 -8.61
C LEU A 93 6.15 -5.18 -7.58
N LEU A 94 5.21 -5.98 -7.09
CA LEU A 94 5.45 -6.78 -5.91
C LEU A 94 6.04 -8.14 -6.29
N PRO A 95 6.95 -8.67 -5.48
CA PRO A 95 7.40 -10.05 -5.63
C PRO A 95 6.22 -11.02 -5.63
N THR A 96 6.33 -12.13 -6.36
CA THR A 96 5.31 -13.19 -6.43
C THR A 96 4.89 -13.74 -5.06
N ASP A 97 5.77 -13.64 -4.06
CA ASP A 97 5.52 -14.07 -2.68
C ASP A 97 4.67 -13.08 -1.86
N THR A 98 4.34 -11.91 -2.43
CA THR A 98 3.54 -10.87 -1.76
C THR A 98 2.07 -11.17 -1.93
N ARG A 99 1.34 -11.22 -0.81
CA ARG A 99 -0.12 -11.38 -0.86
C ARG A 99 -0.81 -10.04 -0.93
N VAL A 100 -1.74 -9.89 -1.87
CA VAL A 100 -2.52 -8.66 -2.04
C VAL A 100 -4.00 -9.01 -1.92
N GLU A 101 -4.70 -8.36 -0.99
CA GLU A 101 -6.11 -8.60 -0.73
C GLU A 101 -6.91 -7.31 -0.75
N TYR A 102 -8.15 -7.39 -1.24
CA TYR A 102 -9.03 -6.23 -1.46
C TYR A 102 -10.20 -6.27 -0.50
N PHE A 103 -10.41 -5.14 0.16
CA PHE A 103 -11.50 -4.94 1.09
C PHE A 103 -12.30 -3.73 0.62
N ARG A 104 -13.61 -3.77 0.90
CA ARG A 104 -14.48 -2.62 0.69
C ARG A 104 -14.24 -1.60 1.81
N SER A 105 -14.48 -0.32 1.53
CA SER A 105 -14.29 0.78 2.51
C SER A 105 -15.08 0.63 3.80
N ASP A 106 -16.23 -0.04 3.76
CA ASP A 106 -17.04 -0.39 4.95
C ASP A 106 -16.38 -1.47 5.83
N ASN A 107 -15.39 -2.20 5.31
CA ASN A 107 -14.69 -3.30 5.97
C ASN A 107 -13.21 -3.00 6.28
N LEU A 108 -12.88 -1.76 6.65
CA LEU A 108 -11.52 -1.38 7.03
C LEU A 108 -10.96 -2.24 8.18
N GLN A 109 -11.80 -2.64 9.14
CA GLN A 109 -11.38 -3.49 10.25
C GLN A 109 -10.89 -4.87 9.79
N ALA A 110 -11.61 -5.50 8.85
CA ALA A 110 -11.20 -6.80 8.31
C ALA A 110 -9.84 -6.74 7.60
N ALA A 111 -9.54 -5.61 6.94
CA ALA A 111 -8.23 -5.37 6.33
C ALA A 111 -7.10 -5.32 7.38
N TRP A 112 -7.35 -4.66 8.52
CA TRP A 112 -6.40 -4.63 9.62
C TRP A 112 -6.17 -6.00 10.23
N ASP A 113 -7.24 -6.74 10.50
CA ASP A 113 -7.18 -8.07 11.11
C ASP A 113 -6.38 -9.03 10.21
N TRP A 114 -6.63 -9.00 8.89
CA TRP A 114 -5.91 -9.82 7.92
C TRP A 114 -4.40 -9.52 7.85
N LEU A 115 -4.01 -8.25 8.00
CA LEU A 115 -2.59 -7.87 8.06
C LEU A 115 -1.93 -8.32 9.37
N GLN A 116 -2.68 -8.38 10.48
CA GLN A 116 -2.18 -8.85 11.77
C GLN A 116 -2.01 -10.37 11.81
N GLU A 117 -2.93 -11.12 11.20
CA GLU A 117 -2.85 -12.59 11.10
C GLU A 117 -1.67 -13.07 10.26
N GLY A 118 -1.13 -12.20 9.41
CA GLY A 118 0.10 -12.50 8.70
C GLY A 118 1.26 -12.58 9.65
N LYS A 119 1.80 -13.78 9.87
CA LYS A 119 3.09 -13.97 10.52
C LYS A 119 4.23 -13.68 9.56
#